data_AF-A0A2K6BX14-F1
#
_entry.id   AF-A0A2K6BX14-F1
#
_cell.length_a   1.000
_cell.length_b   1.000
_cell.length_c   1.000
_cell.angle_alpha   90.00
_cell.angle_beta   90.00
_cell.angle_gamma   90.00
#
_symmetry.space_group_name_H-M   'P 1'
#
loop_
_entity.id
_entity.type
_entity.pdbx_description
1 polymer ?
#
loop_
_entity_poly.entity_id
_entity_poly.type
_entity_poly.pdbx_seq_one_letter_code
_entity_poly.pdbx_strand_id
1 'polypeptide(L)'
;MKSSGLFPFMMLLALGTLALWAVEVSGKSFKAGVCPPKKSAKCLRYEKPECQSDWQCLGKKRCCPDICGIKCLDPVDTPSPTRRKPGRCPPAYGQCMMLKPPNYCEMDGQCERDLKCCMGMCGKSCVSPVKA
;
A
#
# COMPACT_ATOMS: atom_id res chain seq x y z
N MET A 1 -7.23 -47.92 -35.92
CA MET A 1 -6.92 -46.72 -36.73
C MET A 1 -7.50 -45.53 -35.96
N LYS A 2 -6.67 -44.68 -35.34
CA LYS A 2 -6.09 -43.45 -35.94
C LYS A 2 -7.26 -42.50 -36.26
N SER A 3 -7.37 -41.28 -35.77
CA SER A 3 -6.58 -40.34 -34.98
C SER A 3 -7.55 -39.17 -34.70
N SER A 4 -7.11 -38.23 -33.87
CA SER A 4 -7.51 -36.82 -33.94
C SER A 4 -8.75 -36.46 -33.12
N GLY A 5 -8.71 -35.46 -32.25
CA GLY A 5 -7.64 -34.50 -32.04
C GLY A 5 -7.99 -33.62 -30.87
N LEU A 6 -6.95 -33.22 -30.15
CA LEU A 6 -6.89 -32.33 -29.01
C LEU A 6 -7.43 -30.90 -29.28
N PHE A 7 -8.32 -30.73 -30.25
CA PHE A 7 -8.83 -29.45 -30.72
C PHE A 7 -9.63 -28.66 -29.67
N PRO A 8 -10.49 -29.24 -28.80
CA PRO A 8 -11.17 -28.43 -27.81
C PRO A 8 -10.25 -28.03 -26.66
N PHE A 9 -9.22 -28.85 -26.36
CA PHE A 9 -8.24 -28.56 -25.31
C PHE A 9 -7.25 -27.46 -25.69
N MET A 10 -6.89 -27.33 -26.97
CA MET A 10 -6.04 -26.23 -27.43
C MET A 10 -6.75 -24.87 -27.46
N MET A 11 -8.08 -24.84 -27.63
CA MET A 11 -8.86 -23.59 -27.56
C MET A 11 -9.05 -23.10 -26.11
N LEU A 12 -9.08 -24.00 -25.12
CA LEU A 12 -9.15 -23.63 -23.69
C LEU A 12 -7.84 -23.05 -23.16
N LEU A 13 -6.68 -23.48 -23.69
CA LEU A 13 -5.37 -22.95 -23.30
C LEU A 13 -5.09 -21.56 -23.88
N ALA A 14 -5.71 -21.19 -25.00
CA ALA A 14 -5.56 -19.85 -25.58
C ALA A 14 -6.31 -18.76 -24.78
N LEU A 15 -7.43 -19.09 -24.13
CA LEU A 15 -8.21 -18.14 -23.31
C LEU A 15 -7.63 -17.94 -21.89
N GLY A 16 -6.77 -18.84 -21.42
CA GLY A 16 -6.20 -18.80 -20.06
C GLY A 16 -4.98 -17.89 -19.87
N THR A 17 -4.48 -17.24 -20.92
CA THR A 17 -3.25 -16.42 -20.85
C THR A 17 -3.49 -14.92 -20.77
N LEU A 18 -4.75 -14.47 -20.74
CA LEU A 18 -5.09 -13.12 -20.26
C LEU A 18 -5.08 -13.07 -18.72
N ALA A 19 -4.02 -13.61 -18.09
CA ALA A 19 -3.56 -13.07 -16.82
C ALA A 19 -3.00 -11.69 -17.16
N LEU A 20 -3.92 -10.74 -17.31
CA LEU A 20 -3.68 -9.31 -17.39
C LEU A 20 -2.65 -9.03 -16.32
N TRP A 21 -1.41 -8.78 -16.75
CA TRP A 21 -0.34 -8.36 -15.85
C TRP A 21 -0.95 -7.32 -14.95
N ALA A 22 -0.92 -7.61 -13.64
CA ALA A 22 -1.27 -6.62 -12.66
C ALA A 22 -0.45 -5.40 -13.03
N VAL A 23 -1.12 -4.36 -13.53
CA VAL A 23 -0.48 -3.08 -13.78
C VAL A 23 -0.04 -2.66 -12.38
N GLU A 24 1.23 -2.86 -12.07
CA GLU A 24 1.88 -2.20 -10.97
C GLU A 24 1.96 -0.72 -11.37
N VAL A 25 0.82 -0.02 -11.26
CA VAL A 25 0.85 1.42 -11.07
C VAL A 25 1.51 1.59 -9.71
N SER A 26 2.84 1.65 -9.73
CA SER A 26 3.71 1.81 -8.57
C SER A 26 3.60 3.23 -8.04
N GLY A 27 2.39 3.65 -7.71
CA GLY A 27 2.16 4.67 -6.70
C GLY A 27 2.22 3.96 -5.37
N LYS A 28 3.42 3.82 -4.77
CA LYS A 28 3.53 3.31 -3.40
C LYS A 28 2.64 4.17 -2.50
N SER A 29 1.54 3.59 -2.04
CA SER A 29 0.63 4.22 -1.10
C SER A 29 0.99 3.80 0.32
N PHE A 30 0.86 4.73 1.27
CA PHE A 30 1.24 4.55 2.67
C PHE A 30 0.09 4.93 3.60
N LYS A 31 0.12 4.42 4.83
CA LYS A 31 -0.78 4.87 5.90
C LYS A 31 -0.19 6.10 6.60
N ALA A 32 -1.03 6.88 7.28
CA ALA A 32 -0.62 8.06 8.03
C ALA A 32 0.34 7.76 9.21
N GLY A 33 1.02 8.81 9.65
CA GLY A 33 1.97 8.80 10.75
C GLY A 33 3.35 8.31 10.30
N VAL A 34 4.28 8.20 11.24
CA VAL A 34 5.65 7.68 11.03
C VAL A 34 5.91 6.49 11.94
N CYS A 35 6.89 5.66 11.58
CA CYS A 35 7.31 4.59 12.47
C CYS A 35 7.83 5.16 13.80
N PRO A 36 7.47 4.54 14.94
CA PRO A 36 8.02 4.95 16.22
C PRO A 36 9.56 4.84 16.20
N PRO A 37 10.26 5.70 16.95
CA PRO A 37 11.71 5.63 17.03
C PRO A 37 12.14 4.28 17.59
N LYS A 38 13.06 3.62 16.89
CA LYS A 38 13.63 2.35 17.32
C LYS A 38 14.43 2.58 18.61
N LYS A 39 14.11 1.81 19.65
CA LYS A 39 14.87 1.84 20.91
C LYS A 39 16.30 1.33 20.65
N SER A 40 17.28 1.98 21.26
CA SER A 40 18.69 1.58 21.20
C SER A 40 18.91 0.34 22.08
N ALA A 41 18.65 -0.84 21.52
CA ALA A 41 18.91 -2.13 22.14
C ALA A 41 19.59 -3.06 21.14
N LYS A 42 20.51 -3.89 21.64
CA LYS A 42 21.13 -4.94 20.82
C LYS A 42 20.13 -6.06 20.59
N CYS A 43 20.03 -6.50 19.35
CA CYS A 43 19.27 -7.69 19.03
C CYS A 43 20.16 -8.93 19.15
N LEU A 44 19.77 -9.90 19.99
CA LEU A 44 20.49 -11.18 20.12
C LEU A 44 20.13 -12.14 18.99
N ARG A 45 18.88 -12.10 18.50
CA ARG A 45 18.41 -12.91 17.38
C ARG A 45 17.32 -12.18 16.61
N TYR A 46 17.51 -12.06 15.29
CA TYR A 46 16.47 -11.50 14.44
C TYR A 46 15.25 -12.43 14.35
N GLU A 47 14.07 -11.83 14.39
CA GLU A 47 12.79 -12.47 14.18
C GLU A 47 12.42 -12.45 12.69
N LYS A 48 11.55 -13.39 12.29
CA LYS A 48 10.98 -13.38 10.94
C LYS A 48 10.09 -12.13 10.77
N PRO A 49 10.19 -11.39 9.65
CA PRO A 49 9.34 -10.22 9.40
C PRO A 49 7.84 -10.56 9.45
N GLU A 50 7.06 -9.74 10.15
CA GLU A 50 5.59 -9.83 10.19
C GLU A 50 4.94 -9.26 8.93
N CYS A 51 5.59 -8.29 8.30
CA CYS A 51 5.08 -7.55 7.16
C CYS A 51 6.24 -7.09 6.24
N GLN A 52 5.87 -6.72 5.03
CA GLN A 52 6.71 -6.08 4.00
C GLN A 52 6.18 -4.69 3.62
N SER A 53 4.88 -4.43 3.84
CA SER A 53 4.27 -3.11 3.62
C SER A 53 3.16 -2.83 4.64
N ASP A 54 2.80 -1.56 4.79
CA ASP A 54 1.71 -1.11 5.66
C ASP A 54 0.40 -1.85 5.37
N TRP A 55 0.15 -2.27 4.13
CA TRP A 55 -1.11 -2.89 3.70
C TRP A 55 -1.33 -4.31 4.25
N GLN A 56 -0.26 -4.98 4.70
CA GLN A 56 -0.37 -6.25 5.42
C GLN A 56 -0.72 -6.05 6.90
N CYS A 57 -0.55 -4.83 7.42
CA CYS A 57 -0.88 -4.49 8.78
C CYS A 57 -2.35 -4.09 8.93
N LEU A 58 -3.01 -4.64 9.95
CA LEU A 58 -4.42 -4.38 10.22
C LEU A 58 -4.65 -2.94 10.68
N GLY A 59 -5.76 -2.34 10.24
CA GLY A 59 -6.17 -1.00 10.67
C GLY A 59 -5.16 0.07 10.24
N LYS A 60 -4.77 0.94 11.17
CA LYS A 60 -3.83 2.05 10.91
C LYS A 60 -2.37 1.70 11.18
N LYS A 61 -2.06 0.47 11.59
CA LYS A 61 -0.69 0.03 11.87
C LYS A 61 0.18 0.10 10.63
N ARG A 62 1.44 0.49 10.82
CA ARG A 62 2.46 0.58 9.75
C ARG A 62 3.47 -0.54 9.88
N CYS A 63 4.08 -0.91 8.76
CA CYS A 63 5.13 -1.90 8.72
C CYS A 63 6.47 -1.23 9.02
N CYS A 64 6.98 -1.46 10.23
CA CYS A 64 8.06 -0.66 10.81
C CYS A 64 9.24 -1.51 11.25
N PRO A 65 10.47 -0.99 11.13
CA PRO A 65 11.62 -1.61 11.77
C PRO A 65 11.50 -1.49 13.29
N ASP A 66 11.68 -2.61 13.97
CA ASP A 66 11.74 -2.73 15.42
C ASP A 66 13.13 -3.20 15.86
N ILE A 67 13.35 -3.38 17.17
CA ILE A 67 14.63 -3.81 17.76
C ILE A 67 15.17 -5.07 17.06
N CYS A 68 14.34 -6.11 16.94
CA CYS A 68 14.72 -7.43 16.44
C CYS A 68 13.97 -7.89 15.18
N GLY A 69 13.52 -6.98 14.31
CA GLY A 69 12.83 -7.39 13.08
C GLY A 69 12.01 -6.27 12.46
N ILE A 70 11.04 -6.66 11.64
CA ILE A 70 10.04 -5.77 11.04
C ILE A 70 8.67 -6.20 11.55
N LYS A 71 7.93 -5.25 12.16
CA LYS A 71 6.66 -5.52 12.85
C LYS A 71 5.56 -4.54 12.44
N CYS A 72 4.31 -4.95 12.64
CA CYS A 72 3.17 -4.04 12.50
C CYS A 72 2.99 -3.21 13.77
N LEU A 73 3.47 -1.97 13.76
CA LEU A 73 3.46 -1.07 14.91
C LEU A 73 2.42 0.04 14.75
N ASP A 74 1.93 0.57 15.86
CA ASP A 74 1.12 1.79 15.85
C ASP A 74 2.03 2.97 15.46
N PRO A 75 1.67 3.73 14.40
CA PRO A 75 2.46 4.87 13.99
C PRO A 75 2.33 6.01 15.00
N VAL A 76 3.34 6.85 15.06
CA VAL A 76 3.28 8.12 15.80
C VAL A 76 2.92 9.26 14.86
N ASP A 77 2.32 10.32 15.39
CA ASP A 77 1.97 11.49 14.59
C ASP A 77 3.21 12.16 13.99
N THR A 78 3.04 12.65 12.78
CA THR A 78 4.01 13.53 12.12
C THR A 78 4.11 14.87 12.88
N PRO A 79 5.27 15.55 12.88
CA PRO A 79 5.47 16.82 13.61
C PRO A 79 4.48 17.94 13.25
N SER A 80 3.91 17.92 12.04
CA SER A 80 2.99 18.95 11.55
C SER A 80 1.75 18.31 10.93
N PRO A 81 0.88 17.67 11.74
CA PRO A 81 -0.22 16.83 11.24
C PRO A 81 -1.29 17.64 10.52
N THR A 82 -1.36 18.95 10.76
CA THR A 82 -2.38 19.84 10.20
C THR A 82 -1.97 20.57 8.92
N ARG A 83 -0.72 20.41 8.47
CA ARG A 83 -0.15 21.18 7.36
C ARG A 83 -0.66 20.71 5.99
N ARG A 84 -1.15 21.61 5.13
CA ARG A 84 -1.30 21.35 3.68
C ARG A 84 0.07 21.34 3.00
N LYS A 85 0.30 20.38 2.11
CA LYS A 85 1.57 20.20 1.40
C LYS A 85 1.47 20.61 -0.07
N PRO A 86 2.58 21.07 -0.69
CA PRO A 86 2.60 21.45 -2.10
C PRO A 86 2.29 20.28 -3.04
N GLY A 87 1.93 20.59 -4.28
CA GLY A 87 1.54 19.62 -5.31
C GLY A 87 0.07 19.23 -5.27
N ARG A 88 -0.35 18.40 -6.23
CA ARG A 88 -1.72 17.89 -6.37
C ARG A 88 -1.78 16.38 -6.17
N CYS A 89 -2.96 15.87 -5.86
CA CYS A 89 -3.19 14.43 -5.82
C CYS A 89 -3.16 13.85 -7.23
N PRO A 90 -2.55 12.68 -7.45
CA PRO A 90 -2.69 11.95 -8.70
C PRO A 90 -4.16 11.58 -8.93
N PRO A 91 -4.61 11.47 -10.20
CA PRO A 91 -5.96 11.02 -10.51
C PRO A 91 -6.19 9.57 -10.05
N ALA A 92 -7.37 9.29 -9.50
CA ALA A 92 -7.82 7.94 -9.23
C ALA A 92 -8.69 7.46 -10.40
N TYR A 93 -8.38 6.28 -10.96
CA TYR A 93 -9.06 5.73 -12.15
C TYR A 93 -10.19 4.77 -11.82
N GLY A 94 -10.90 5.00 -10.71
CA GLY A 94 -12.03 4.18 -10.29
C GLY A 94 -12.32 4.34 -8.80
N GLN A 95 -13.43 3.76 -8.38
CA GLN A 95 -13.86 3.74 -6.99
C GLN A 95 -14.39 2.35 -6.62
N CYS A 96 -14.00 1.84 -5.46
CA CYS A 96 -14.52 0.59 -4.95
C CYS A 96 -15.99 0.74 -4.54
N MET A 97 -16.75 -0.35 -4.58
CA MET A 97 -18.17 -0.37 -4.24
C MET A 97 -18.45 -0.43 -2.72
N MET A 98 -17.47 -0.07 -1.88
CA MET A 98 -17.68 0.00 -0.44
C MET A 98 -18.43 1.29 -0.09
N LEU A 99 -19.51 1.18 0.68
CA LEU A 99 -20.29 2.34 1.13
C LEU A 99 -19.47 3.33 1.96
N LYS A 100 -18.58 2.80 2.82
CA LYS A 100 -17.69 3.58 3.68
C LYS A 100 -16.28 2.98 3.62
N PRO A 101 -15.50 3.29 2.58
CA PRO A 101 -14.14 2.78 2.47
C PRO A 101 -13.27 3.37 3.60
N PRO A 102 -12.33 2.58 4.15
CA PRO A 102 -11.48 3.05 5.24
C PRO A 102 -10.53 4.16 4.75
N ASN A 103 -10.44 5.24 5.52
CA ASN A 103 -9.42 6.26 5.33
C ASN A 103 -8.23 5.98 6.24
N TYR A 104 -7.03 5.98 5.66
CA TYR A 104 -5.77 5.81 6.38
C TYR A 104 -5.03 7.12 6.64
N CYS A 105 -5.58 8.23 6.14
CA CYS A 105 -5.22 9.60 6.44
C CYS A 105 -6.46 10.47 6.25
N GLU A 106 -6.49 11.66 6.83
CA GLU A 106 -7.54 12.67 6.61
C GLU A 106 -6.99 13.96 6.00
N MET A 107 -5.71 14.27 6.25
CA MET A 107 -5.06 15.48 5.77
C MET A 107 -3.57 15.28 5.51
N ASP A 108 -3.01 16.08 4.58
CA ASP A 108 -1.62 15.97 4.12
C ASP A 108 -0.60 15.94 5.23
N GLY A 109 -0.83 16.72 6.29
CA GLY A 109 0.12 16.86 7.38
C GLY A 109 0.41 15.55 8.07
N GLN A 110 -0.58 14.64 8.15
CA GLN A 110 -0.45 13.31 8.74
C GLN A 110 0.42 12.35 7.91
N CYS A 111 0.70 12.67 6.66
CA CYS A 111 1.54 11.86 5.80
C CYS A 111 3.02 12.19 6.01
N GLU A 112 3.93 11.25 5.81
CA GLU A 112 5.36 11.50 5.95
C GLU A 112 5.90 12.41 4.83
N ARG A 113 6.92 13.23 5.10
CA ARG A 113 7.64 14.08 4.11
C ARG A 113 6.70 14.94 3.26
N ASP A 114 6.75 14.82 1.94
CA ASP A 114 5.99 15.53 0.93
C ASP A 114 4.72 14.77 0.47
N LEU A 115 4.48 13.56 0.98
CA LEU A 115 3.29 12.77 0.65
C LEU A 115 2.01 13.52 1.01
N LYS A 116 1.01 13.46 0.12
CA LYS A 116 -0.30 14.07 0.30
C LYS A 116 -1.34 13.02 0.67
N CYS A 117 -2.37 13.45 1.41
CA CYS A 117 -3.50 12.60 1.72
C CYS A 117 -4.54 12.71 0.60
N CYS A 118 -4.63 11.66 -0.22
CA CYS A 118 -5.41 11.69 -1.45
C CYS A 118 -6.47 10.60 -1.47
N MET A 119 -7.60 10.90 -2.11
CA MET A 119 -8.61 9.88 -2.43
C MET A 119 -8.04 8.94 -3.49
N GLY A 120 -7.93 7.66 -3.16
CA GLY A 120 -7.58 6.61 -4.10
C GLY A 120 -8.83 5.86 -4.56
N MET A 121 -8.62 4.64 -5.07
CA MET A 121 -9.74 3.78 -5.48
C MET A 121 -10.61 3.34 -4.30
N CYS A 122 -10.04 3.17 -3.11
CA CYS A 122 -10.80 2.72 -1.95
C CYS A 122 -10.39 3.47 -0.68
N GLY A 123 -10.91 4.69 -0.55
CA GLY A 123 -10.64 5.57 0.58
C GLY A 123 -9.37 6.40 0.42
N LYS A 124 -9.02 7.15 1.47
CA LYS A 124 -7.86 8.04 1.47
C LYS A 124 -6.57 7.35 1.93
N SER A 125 -5.46 7.70 1.29
CA SER A 125 -4.13 7.20 1.64
C SER A 125 -3.02 8.21 1.29
N CYS A 126 -1.84 8.03 1.88
CA CYS A 126 -0.70 8.91 1.66
C CYS A 126 0.05 8.51 0.39
N VAL A 127 0.11 9.40 -0.59
CA VAL A 127 0.73 9.14 -1.91
C VAL A 127 1.63 10.29 -2.34
N SER A 128 2.57 9.99 -3.22
CA SER A 128 3.45 11.01 -3.82
C SER A 128 2.61 12.03 -4.61
N PRO A 129 2.87 13.34 -4.44
CA PRO A 129 2.18 14.36 -5.20
C PRO A 129 2.61 14.40 -6.67
N VAL A 130 1.74 14.92 -7.53
CA VAL A 130 2.10 15.38 -8.88
C VAL A 130 2.29 16.89 -8.90
N LYS A 131 2.91 17.41 -9.97
CA LYS A 131 3.07 18.86 -10.16
C LYS A 131 1.71 19.56 -10.13
N ALA A 132 1.72 20.76 -9.53
CA ALA A 132 0.55 21.62 -9.43
C ALA A 132 0.22 22.32 -10.76
#